data_AF-A0A6B2LFE8-F1
#
_entry.id   AF-A0A6B2LFE8-F1
#
_cell.length_a   1.000
_cell.length_b   1.000
_cell.length_c   1.000
_cell.angle_alpha   90.00
_cell.angle_beta   90.00
_cell.angle_gamma   90.00
#
_symmetry.space_group_name_H-M   'P 1'
#
loop_
_entity.id
_entity.type
_entity.pdbx_description
1 polymer ?
#
loop_
_entity_poly.entity_id
_entity_poly.type
_entity_poly.pdbx_seq_one_letter_code
_entity_poly.pdbx_strand_id
1 'polypeptide(L)'
;MNNVCNWWAGLFYGVVPNSYAISHNKIHHAYSNGLLDVHTNWDLDRTKPFSFLLYIPRFAGYWMSISPIWYFYKGVEKTERRFLRGLIFGVLYHVAAAALVAYLVDLRFMFLYFLLPMPEAIVFLGGVSYIWHAFIDPNDYDNYYVSSMTIVNGRENMWNEDYHVEHHFAAHLHWTEFPEHYSKNEENFRQKRATIFTDTEEGELFFLLITKSWDKMAAKFVDLSNSMSLQEKKELLIQRLSHTVEVSA
;
A
#
# COMPACT_ATOMS: atom_id res chain seq x y z
N MET A 1 -19.87 -3.21 9.70
CA MET A 1 -19.17 -4.37 9.10
C MET A 1 -17.69 -4.44 9.47
N ASN A 2 -16.95 -3.34 9.61
CA ASN A 2 -15.49 -3.34 9.84
C ASN A 2 -14.99 -4.25 10.98
N ASN A 3 -15.73 -4.36 12.10
CA ASN A 3 -15.30 -5.23 13.20
C ASN A 3 -15.43 -6.73 12.91
N VAL A 4 -16.33 -7.16 12.02
CA VAL A 4 -16.48 -8.58 11.68
C VAL A 4 -15.29 -9.06 10.85
N CYS A 5 -14.93 -8.30 9.81
CA CYS A 5 -13.76 -8.62 9.00
C CYS A 5 -12.47 -8.55 9.81
N ASN A 6 -12.29 -7.51 10.64
CA ASN A 6 -11.07 -7.32 11.41
C ASN A 6 -10.86 -8.36 12.52
N TRP A 7 -11.92 -8.78 13.22
CA TRP A 7 -11.79 -9.66 14.40
C TRP A 7 -12.10 -11.13 14.15
N TRP A 8 -12.83 -11.47 13.08
CA TRP A 8 -13.31 -12.84 12.88
C TRP A 8 -12.93 -13.39 11.51
N ALA A 9 -13.43 -12.79 10.43
CA ALA A 9 -13.19 -13.32 9.09
C ALA A 9 -11.72 -13.22 8.70
N GLY A 10 -11.08 -12.08 8.97
CA GLY A 10 -9.70 -11.79 8.60
C GLY A 10 -8.67 -12.74 9.20
N LEU A 11 -8.98 -13.41 10.31
CA LEU A 11 -8.12 -14.43 10.90
C LEU A 11 -7.78 -15.56 9.90
N PHE A 12 -8.72 -15.89 9.01
CA PHE A 12 -8.57 -16.92 7.98
C PHE A 12 -8.01 -16.38 6.66
N TYR A 13 -7.75 -15.07 6.57
CA TYR A 13 -7.20 -14.39 5.39
C TYR A 13 -5.88 -13.68 5.73
N GLY A 14 -5.17 -14.16 6.74
CA GLY A 14 -3.84 -13.66 7.09
C GLY A 14 -3.83 -12.28 7.75
N VAL A 15 -4.95 -11.81 8.31
CA VAL A 15 -5.07 -10.50 8.96
C VAL A 15 -4.85 -10.64 10.47
N VAL A 16 -3.93 -9.85 11.01
CA VAL A 16 -3.84 -9.60 12.46
C VAL A 16 -4.82 -8.48 12.82
N PRO A 17 -5.79 -8.71 13.73
CA PRO A 17 -6.77 -7.69 14.09
C PRO A 17 -6.10 -6.40 14.53
N ASN A 18 -6.70 -5.27 14.17
CA ASN A 18 -6.21 -3.90 14.41
C ASN A 18 -4.90 -3.52 13.70
N SER A 19 -4.13 -4.46 13.17
CA SER A 19 -2.84 -4.19 12.53
C SER A 19 -3.01 -3.17 11.40
N TYR A 20 -3.69 -3.58 10.33
CA TYR A 20 -3.98 -2.69 9.20
C TYR A 20 -4.79 -1.47 9.63
N ALA A 21 -5.89 -1.65 10.36
CA ALA A 21 -6.78 -0.54 10.70
C ALA A 21 -6.09 0.60 11.49
N ILE A 22 -5.23 0.27 12.46
CA ILE A 22 -4.51 1.31 13.23
C ILE A 22 -3.34 1.83 12.41
N SER A 23 -2.50 0.95 11.88
CA SER A 23 -1.23 1.32 11.27
C SER A 23 -1.44 2.06 9.94
N HIS A 24 -2.40 1.62 9.12
CA HIS A 24 -2.78 2.32 7.90
C HIS A 24 -3.24 3.75 8.21
N ASN A 25 -4.20 3.90 9.12
CA ASN A 25 -4.82 5.20 9.42
C ASN A 25 -3.94 6.16 10.23
N LYS A 26 -2.99 5.66 11.01
CA LYS A 26 -2.23 6.47 11.97
C LYS A 26 -0.76 6.61 11.65
N ILE A 27 -0.23 5.76 10.78
CA ILE A 27 1.15 5.82 10.31
C ILE A 27 1.13 6.08 8.81
N HIS A 28 0.54 5.17 8.04
CA HIS A 28 0.64 5.21 6.58
C HIS A 28 0.00 6.46 5.98
N HIS A 29 -1.25 6.78 6.32
CA HIS A 29 -1.90 8.02 5.86
C HIS A 29 -1.21 9.29 6.39
N ALA A 30 -0.54 9.22 7.54
CA ALA A 30 0.15 10.37 8.10
C ALA A 30 1.42 10.72 7.31
N TYR A 31 2.09 9.71 6.75
CA TYR A 31 3.35 9.88 6.02
C TYR A 31 3.25 9.62 4.51
N SER A 32 2.12 9.10 4.03
CA SER A 32 1.86 8.72 2.64
C SER A 32 3.02 7.94 2.01
N ASN A 33 3.47 6.88 2.71
CA ASN A 33 4.63 6.06 2.34
C ASN A 33 5.98 6.80 2.29
N GLY A 34 6.06 8.02 2.80
CA GLY A 34 7.30 8.76 2.99
C GLY A 34 8.26 8.08 3.98
N LEU A 35 9.45 8.66 4.18
CA LEU A 35 10.54 8.03 4.93
C LEU A 35 10.23 7.68 6.40
N LEU A 36 9.21 8.30 6.99
CA LEU A 36 8.77 8.01 8.36
C LEU A 36 7.71 6.91 8.43
N ASP A 37 7.22 6.43 7.29
CA ASP A 37 6.36 5.27 7.21
C ASP A 37 7.13 3.99 7.54
N VAL A 38 6.55 3.16 8.40
CA VAL A 38 7.12 1.90 8.87
C VAL A 38 7.26 0.85 7.78
N HIS A 39 6.63 1.06 6.62
CA HIS A 39 6.80 0.23 5.44
C HIS A 39 7.08 1.01 4.15
N THR A 40 7.79 2.15 4.21
CA THR A 40 8.18 2.87 2.99
C THR A 40 8.91 1.98 1.99
N ASN A 41 8.90 2.34 0.70
CA ASN A 41 9.80 1.79 -0.33
C ASN A 41 10.61 2.90 -1.04
N TRP A 42 10.59 4.13 -0.51
CA TRP A 42 11.22 5.28 -1.15
C TRP A 42 12.75 5.25 -1.10
N ASP A 43 13.32 4.51 -0.16
CA ASP A 43 14.77 4.26 -0.02
C ASP A 43 15.28 3.17 -0.98
N LEU A 44 14.40 2.58 -1.79
CA LEU A 44 14.73 1.50 -2.72
C LEU A 44 14.61 1.98 -4.16
N ASP A 45 15.48 1.51 -5.05
CA ASP A 45 15.34 1.73 -6.49
C ASP A 45 14.34 0.71 -7.06
N ARG A 46 13.11 1.15 -7.39
CA ARG A 46 12.02 0.26 -7.81
C ARG A 46 12.24 -0.33 -9.21
N THR A 47 13.25 0.13 -9.96
CA THR A 47 13.61 -0.48 -11.26
C THR A 47 14.40 -1.79 -11.10
N LYS A 48 14.85 -2.11 -9.89
CA LYS A 48 15.57 -3.35 -9.56
C LYS A 48 14.58 -4.36 -8.94
N PRO A 49 14.36 -5.54 -9.55
CA PRO A 49 13.42 -6.53 -9.02
C PRO A 49 13.75 -6.99 -7.59
N PHE A 50 15.04 -6.99 -7.24
CA PHE A 50 15.50 -7.34 -5.89
C PHE A 50 15.02 -6.35 -4.82
N SER A 51 14.67 -5.12 -5.18
CA SER A 51 14.12 -4.13 -4.25
C SER A 51 12.80 -4.62 -3.63
N PHE A 52 11.98 -5.34 -4.37
CA PHE A 52 10.77 -5.93 -3.79
C PHE A 52 11.09 -7.00 -2.73
N LEU A 53 12.14 -7.81 -2.95
CA LEU A 53 12.58 -8.81 -1.96
C LEU A 53 13.13 -8.16 -0.67
N LEU A 54 13.73 -6.97 -0.78
CA LEU A 54 14.13 -6.17 0.38
C LEU A 54 12.96 -5.49 1.08
N TYR A 55 11.92 -5.13 0.33
CA TYR A 55 10.71 -4.50 0.84
C TYR A 55 9.80 -5.46 1.60
N ILE A 56 9.62 -6.69 1.10
CA ILE A 56 8.65 -7.63 1.68
C ILE A 56 8.83 -7.88 3.18
N PRO A 57 10.05 -8.08 3.72
CA PRO A 57 10.24 -8.19 5.16
C PRO A 57 9.77 -6.96 5.96
N ARG A 58 9.90 -5.75 5.38
CA ARG A 58 9.42 -4.50 5.98
C ARG A 58 7.89 -4.47 5.99
N PHE A 59 7.26 -4.80 4.87
CA PHE A 59 5.81 -4.93 4.79
C PHE A 59 5.26 -6.03 5.72
N ALA A 60 5.95 -7.16 5.84
CA ALA A 60 5.60 -8.23 6.78
C ALA A 60 5.63 -7.72 8.23
N GLY A 61 6.66 -6.95 8.60
CA GLY A 61 6.75 -6.29 9.91
C GLY A 61 5.58 -5.34 10.17
N TYR A 62 5.16 -4.58 9.16
CA TYR A 62 3.97 -3.74 9.21
C TYR A 62 2.69 -4.56 9.38
N TRP A 63 2.47 -5.53 8.50
CA TRP A 63 1.26 -6.34 8.41
C TRP A 63 1.02 -7.16 9.69
N MET A 64 2.08 -7.66 10.32
CA MET A 64 2.03 -8.42 11.58
C MET A 64 2.08 -7.54 12.84
N SER A 65 1.90 -6.22 12.71
CA SER A 65 1.96 -5.23 13.81
C SER A 65 3.32 -5.05 14.50
N ILE A 66 4.41 -5.66 14.01
CA ILE A 66 5.74 -5.55 14.64
C ILE A 66 6.26 -4.12 14.57
N SER A 67 6.38 -3.55 13.36
CA SER A 67 6.92 -2.19 13.19
C SER A 67 5.98 -1.09 13.73
N PRO A 68 4.64 -1.19 13.63
CA PRO A 68 3.73 -0.26 14.27
C PRO A 68 3.76 -0.29 15.80
N ILE A 69 3.89 -1.48 16.42
CA ILE A 69 4.06 -1.59 17.88
C ILE A 69 5.33 -0.86 18.30
N TRP A 70 6.42 -1.07 17.57
CA TRP A 70 7.68 -0.37 17.84
C TRP A 70 7.54 1.15 17.70
N TYR A 71 6.86 1.61 16.63
CA TYR A 71 6.57 3.02 16.39
C TYR A 71 5.83 3.68 17.57
N PHE A 72 4.67 3.15 17.97
CA PHE A 72 3.88 3.72 19.08
C PHE A 72 4.49 3.48 20.46
N TYR A 73 5.36 2.50 20.61
CA TYR A 73 6.13 2.33 21.85
C TYR A 73 7.12 3.48 22.06
N LYS A 74 7.68 4.03 20.97
CA LYS A 74 8.64 5.14 21.01
C LYS A 74 7.98 6.50 21.24
N GLY A 75 6.78 6.76 20.73
CA GLY A 75 6.05 8.00 21.01
C GLY A 75 5.19 7.87 22.28
N VAL A 76 5.76 8.25 23.42
CA VAL A 76 5.20 7.97 24.76
C VAL A 76 4.00 8.88 25.12
N GLU A 77 3.24 9.35 24.13
CA GLU A 77 2.05 10.15 24.32
C GLU A 77 0.82 9.32 24.74
N LYS A 78 -0.18 9.98 25.34
CA LYS A 78 -1.36 9.29 25.88
C LYS A 78 -2.26 8.72 24.78
N THR A 79 -2.35 9.40 23.65
CA THR A 79 -3.04 9.00 22.41
C THR A 79 -2.39 7.76 21.81
N GLU A 80 -1.07 7.76 21.68
CA GLU A 80 -0.27 6.66 21.14
C GLU A 80 -0.37 5.40 22.00
N ARG A 81 -0.38 5.52 23.33
CA ARG A 81 -0.62 4.39 24.24
C ARG A 81 -1.93 3.65 23.95
N ARG A 82 -2.97 4.34 23.46
CA ARG A 82 -4.24 3.68 23.07
C ARG A 82 -4.03 2.80 21.84
N PHE A 83 -3.31 3.30 20.84
CA PHE A 83 -3.00 2.55 19.61
C PHE A 83 -2.08 1.38 19.89
N LEU A 84 -1.02 1.59 20.68
CA LEU A 84 -0.12 0.54 21.14
C LEU A 84 -0.87 -0.61 21.82
N ARG A 85 -1.76 -0.30 22.77
CA ARG A 85 -2.61 -1.31 23.45
C ARG A 85 -3.52 -2.04 22.46
N GLY A 86 -4.10 -1.33 21.50
CA GLY A 86 -4.96 -1.90 20.47
C GLY A 86 -4.22 -2.89 19.57
N LEU A 87 -2.99 -2.58 19.17
CA LEU A 87 -2.12 -3.45 18.38
C LEU A 87 -1.70 -4.69 19.17
N ILE A 88 -1.20 -4.51 20.41
CA ILE A 88 -0.82 -5.62 21.28
C ILE A 88 -2.01 -6.56 21.53
N PHE A 89 -3.19 -5.99 21.81
CA PHE A 89 -4.40 -6.79 21.99
C PHE A 89 -4.79 -7.55 20.71
N GLY A 90 -4.65 -6.93 19.53
CA GLY A 90 -4.86 -7.59 18.24
C GLY A 90 -3.94 -8.80 18.02
N VAL A 91 -2.65 -8.65 18.32
CA VAL A 91 -1.66 -9.74 18.24
C VAL A 91 -2.01 -10.87 19.23
N LEU A 92 -2.29 -10.53 20.49
CA LEU A 92 -2.65 -11.52 21.52
C LEU A 92 -3.94 -12.26 21.15
N TYR A 93 -4.93 -11.56 20.61
CA TYR A 93 -6.17 -12.14 20.14
C TYR A 93 -5.90 -13.12 18.98
N HIS A 94 -5.10 -12.73 17.99
CA HIS A 94 -4.76 -13.59 16.85
C HIS A 94 -4.06 -14.88 17.30
N VAL A 95 -3.06 -14.77 18.18
CA VAL A 95 -2.32 -15.93 18.73
C VAL A 95 -3.24 -16.82 19.57
N ALA A 96 -4.08 -16.24 20.43
CA ALA A 96 -5.03 -16.99 21.25
C ALA A 96 -6.07 -17.71 20.38
N ALA A 97 -6.58 -17.07 19.33
CA ALA A 97 -7.50 -17.68 18.38
C ALA A 97 -6.84 -18.85 17.61
N ALA A 98 -5.61 -18.68 17.13
CA ALA A 98 -4.85 -19.76 16.49
C ALA A 98 -4.67 -20.95 17.45
N ALA A 99 -4.26 -20.70 18.70
CA ALA A 99 -4.09 -21.73 19.72
C ALA A 99 -5.43 -22.45 20.02
N LEU A 100 -6.53 -21.70 20.09
CA LEU A 100 -7.86 -22.26 20.31
C LEU A 100 -8.31 -23.13 19.15
N VAL A 101 -8.08 -22.72 17.90
CA VAL A 101 -8.37 -23.52 16.69
C VAL A 101 -7.53 -24.80 16.68
N ALA A 102 -6.24 -24.71 17.00
CA ALA A 102 -5.38 -25.88 17.08
C ALA A 102 -5.84 -26.87 18.17
N TYR A 103 -6.36 -26.36 19.29
CA TYR A 103 -6.84 -27.17 20.41
C TYR A 103 -8.22 -27.80 20.16
N LEU A 104 -9.17 -27.03 19.63
CA LEU A 104 -10.57 -27.47 19.46
C LEU A 104 -10.83 -28.19 18.14
N VAL A 105 -10.06 -27.90 17.09
CA VAL A 105 -10.29 -28.44 15.74
C VAL A 105 -9.19 -29.43 15.38
N ASP A 106 -8.02 -28.93 14.99
CA ASP A 106 -6.82 -29.73 14.66
C ASP A 106 -5.64 -28.79 14.34
N LEU A 107 -4.41 -29.27 14.56
CA LEU A 107 -3.20 -28.52 14.27
C LEU A 107 -2.99 -28.27 12.76
N ARG A 108 -3.34 -29.24 11.90
CA ARG A 108 -3.22 -29.09 10.44
C ARG A 108 -4.22 -28.08 9.92
N PHE A 109 -5.44 -28.07 10.47
CA PHE A 109 -6.45 -27.08 10.12
C PHE A 109 -5.97 -25.67 10.47
N MET A 110 -5.46 -25.46 11.70
CA MET A 110 -4.87 -24.18 12.09
C MET A 110 -3.73 -23.78 11.15
N PHE A 111 -2.81 -24.69 10.85
CA PHE A 111 -1.69 -24.36 9.97
C PHE A 111 -2.15 -23.95 8.55
N LEU A 112 -3.02 -24.74 7.92
CA LEU A 112 -3.41 -24.54 6.51
C LEU A 112 -4.37 -23.36 6.31
N TYR A 113 -5.27 -23.10 7.26
CA TYR A 113 -6.35 -22.11 7.08
C TYR A 113 -6.21 -20.87 7.96
N PHE A 114 -5.28 -20.88 8.91
CA PHE A 114 -5.04 -19.74 9.80
C PHE A 114 -3.65 -19.15 9.58
N LEU A 115 -2.61 -20.00 9.56
CA LEU A 115 -1.23 -19.54 9.45
C LEU A 115 -0.76 -19.37 8.00
N LEU A 116 -1.04 -20.32 7.11
CA LEU A 116 -0.61 -20.28 5.71
C LEU A 116 -1.19 -19.10 4.89
N PRO A 117 -2.41 -18.60 5.14
CA PRO A 117 -2.91 -17.38 4.49
C PRO A 117 -2.11 -16.12 4.83
N MET A 118 -1.32 -16.12 5.92
CA MET A 118 -0.53 -14.95 6.33
C MET A 118 0.58 -14.57 5.33
N PRO A 119 1.50 -15.48 4.93
CA PRO A 119 2.47 -15.16 3.88
C PRO A 119 1.81 -14.83 2.53
N GLU A 120 0.66 -15.43 2.19
CA GLU A 120 -0.11 -15.07 1.00
C GLU A 120 -0.55 -13.60 1.04
N ALA A 121 -1.21 -13.20 2.14
CA ALA A 121 -1.64 -11.81 2.34
C ALA A 121 -0.44 -10.84 2.31
N ILE A 122 0.68 -11.21 2.94
CA ILE A 122 1.91 -10.38 2.96
C ILE A 122 2.46 -10.18 1.54
N VAL A 123 2.54 -11.23 0.73
CA VAL A 123 3.08 -11.10 -0.63
C VAL A 123 2.10 -10.37 -1.55
N PHE A 124 0.82 -10.73 -1.48
CA PHE A 124 -0.22 -10.13 -2.33
C PHE A 124 -0.41 -8.64 -2.02
N LEU A 125 -0.74 -8.30 -0.76
CA LEU A 125 -0.96 -6.91 -0.36
C LEU A 125 0.33 -6.10 -0.31
N GLY A 126 1.47 -6.76 -0.07
CA GLY A 126 2.78 -6.14 -0.18
C GLY A 126 3.09 -5.73 -1.62
N GLY A 127 2.74 -6.56 -2.61
CA GLY A 127 2.85 -6.21 -4.03
C GLY A 127 1.99 -5.01 -4.40
N VAL A 128 0.72 -5.00 -3.97
CA VAL A 128 -0.22 -3.89 -4.19
C VAL A 128 0.28 -2.59 -3.53
N SER A 129 0.63 -2.63 -2.24
CA SER A 129 1.20 -1.48 -1.53
C SER A 129 2.50 -0.96 -2.18
N TYR A 130 3.34 -1.88 -2.66
CA TYR A 130 4.59 -1.52 -3.33
C TYR A 130 4.33 -0.75 -4.62
N ILE A 131 3.40 -1.20 -5.48
CA ILE A 131 3.12 -0.53 -6.76
C ILE A 131 2.36 0.79 -6.55
N TRP A 132 1.42 0.84 -5.60
CA TRP A 132 0.69 2.07 -5.26
C TRP A 132 1.61 3.24 -4.93
N HIS A 133 2.75 2.96 -4.30
CA HIS A 133 3.72 3.97 -3.89
C HIS A 133 5.09 3.86 -4.59
N ALA A 134 5.16 3.22 -5.75
CA ALA A 134 6.43 2.99 -6.44
C ALA A 134 7.02 4.24 -7.10
N PHE A 135 6.21 5.25 -7.40
CA PHE A 135 6.61 6.40 -8.19
C PHE A 135 6.96 7.56 -7.27
N ILE A 136 8.01 8.35 -7.56
CA ILE A 136 8.37 9.54 -6.78
C ILE A 136 8.77 10.64 -7.75
N ASP A 137 8.34 11.88 -7.52
CA ASP A 137 8.87 13.01 -8.28
C ASP A 137 10.25 13.41 -7.71
N PRO A 138 11.34 13.33 -8.49
CA PRO A 138 12.67 13.72 -8.01
C PRO A 138 12.79 15.18 -7.60
N ASN A 139 11.88 16.04 -8.07
CA ASN A 139 11.91 17.48 -7.80
C ASN A 139 10.95 17.89 -6.67
N ASP A 140 10.00 17.02 -6.31
CA ASP A 140 8.95 17.28 -5.32
C ASP A 140 8.47 15.97 -4.71
N TYR A 141 9.28 15.35 -3.85
CA TYR A 141 8.97 14.03 -3.29
C TYR A 141 7.70 14.01 -2.43
N ASP A 142 7.26 15.17 -1.91
CA ASP A 142 6.02 15.32 -1.14
C ASP A 142 4.76 15.38 -2.03
N ASN A 143 4.92 15.34 -3.36
CA ASN A 143 3.81 15.32 -4.30
C ASN A 143 3.09 13.96 -4.31
N TYR A 144 2.10 13.83 -3.43
CA TYR A 144 1.25 12.63 -3.31
C TYR A 144 0.45 12.28 -4.58
N TYR A 145 0.23 13.22 -5.51
CA TYR A 145 -0.36 12.89 -6.82
C TYR A 145 0.60 12.05 -7.68
N VAL A 146 1.91 12.15 -7.44
CA VAL A 146 2.93 11.35 -8.11
C VAL A 146 3.28 10.11 -7.30
N SER A 147 3.39 10.25 -5.98
CA SER A 147 3.79 9.16 -5.07
C SER A 147 2.66 8.25 -4.60
N SER A 148 1.44 8.56 -5.02
CA SER A 148 0.33 7.61 -5.15
C SER A 148 -0.04 7.53 -6.63
N MET A 149 -0.80 6.50 -7.02
CA MET A 149 -1.23 6.33 -8.41
C MET A 149 -2.75 6.33 -8.55
N THR A 150 -3.23 6.56 -9.77
CA THR A 150 -4.64 6.39 -10.13
C THR A 150 -4.75 5.55 -11.37
N ILE A 151 -5.70 4.62 -11.41
CA ILE A 151 -6.06 3.87 -12.62
C ILE A 151 -7.45 4.34 -13.08
N VAL A 152 -7.52 5.00 -14.23
CA VAL A 152 -8.81 5.35 -14.85
C VAL A 152 -9.23 4.23 -15.80
N ASN A 153 -10.51 3.87 -15.81
CA ASN A 153 -11.01 2.74 -16.61
C ASN A 153 -10.21 1.44 -16.33
N GLY A 154 -9.93 1.15 -15.06
CA GLY A 154 -9.28 -0.08 -14.64
C GLY A 154 -10.11 -1.33 -14.95
N ARG A 155 -9.44 -2.47 -15.08
CA ARG A 155 -10.09 -3.75 -15.37
C ARG A 155 -10.72 -4.38 -14.14
N GLU A 156 -10.11 -4.15 -12.97
CA GLU A 156 -10.59 -4.59 -11.67
C GLU A 156 -10.57 -3.39 -10.73
N ASN A 157 -11.75 -2.93 -10.30
CA ASN A 157 -11.86 -1.78 -9.42
C ASN A 157 -12.84 -2.06 -8.29
N MET A 158 -12.42 -2.89 -7.34
CA MET A 158 -13.22 -3.15 -6.15
C MET A 158 -13.11 -1.98 -5.18
N TRP A 159 -14.27 -1.50 -4.71
CA TRP A 159 -14.36 -0.37 -3.79
C TRP A 159 -13.66 0.90 -4.28
N ASN A 160 -13.54 1.15 -5.58
CA ASN A 160 -12.90 2.35 -6.12
C ASN A 160 -11.43 2.57 -5.68
N GLU A 161 -10.72 1.50 -5.29
CA GLU A 161 -9.32 1.57 -4.84
C GLU A 161 -8.34 2.01 -5.95
N ASP A 162 -8.74 1.86 -7.23
CA ASP A 162 -8.01 2.44 -8.37
C ASP A 162 -7.75 3.96 -8.20
N TYR A 163 -8.58 4.65 -7.43
CA TYR A 163 -8.42 6.07 -7.10
C TYR A 163 -7.57 6.27 -5.84
N HIS A 164 -6.42 5.60 -5.74
CA HIS A 164 -5.59 5.58 -4.54
C HIS A 164 -5.07 6.97 -4.12
N VAL A 165 -4.84 7.89 -5.06
CA VAL A 165 -4.56 9.31 -4.73
C VAL A 165 -5.70 9.92 -3.92
N GLU A 166 -6.96 9.63 -4.27
CA GLU A 166 -8.13 10.11 -3.54
C GLU A 166 -8.27 9.43 -2.18
N HIS A 167 -7.94 8.15 -2.08
CA HIS A 167 -7.86 7.43 -0.81
C HIS A 167 -6.91 8.12 0.17
N HIS A 168 -5.75 8.63 -0.29
CA HIS A 168 -4.83 9.39 0.54
C HIS A 168 -5.29 10.82 0.83
N PHE A 169 -5.68 11.55 -0.22
CA PHE A 169 -5.97 12.98 -0.13
C PHE A 169 -7.32 13.28 0.50
N ALA A 170 -8.33 12.51 0.14
CA ALA A 170 -9.72 12.65 0.55
C ALA A 170 -10.19 11.45 1.38
N ALA A 171 -9.32 10.94 2.27
CA ALA A 171 -9.56 9.76 3.14
C ALA A 171 -10.83 9.81 4.03
N HIS A 172 -11.49 10.97 4.10
CA HIS A 172 -12.74 11.16 4.84
C HIS A 172 -13.99 10.86 4.00
N LEU A 173 -13.86 10.79 2.67
CA LEU A 173 -14.94 10.42 1.76
C LEU A 173 -15.18 8.92 1.81
N HIS A 174 -16.42 8.52 1.55
CA HIS A 174 -16.70 7.12 1.29
C HIS A 174 -16.16 6.77 -0.10
N TRP A 175 -15.60 5.58 -0.27
CA TRP A 175 -14.94 5.17 -1.50
C TRP A 175 -15.83 5.27 -2.75
N THR A 176 -17.16 5.15 -2.60
CA THR A 176 -18.13 5.38 -3.68
C THR A 176 -18.06 6.78 -4.30
N GLU A 177 -17.53 7.75 -3.56
CA GLU A 177 -17.43 9.16 -3.95
C GLU A 177 -16.10 9.49 -4.65
N PHE A 178 -15.10 8.62 -4.59
CA PHE A 178 -13.77 8.87 -5.18
C PHE A 178 -13.80 9.19 -6.68
N PRO A 179 -14.57 8.48 -7.54
CA PRO A 179 -14.61 8.82 -8.96
C PRO A 179 -15.15 10.22 -9.24
N GLU A 180 -16.19 10.63 -8.52
CA GLU A 180 -16.77 11.97 -8.64
C GLU A 180 -15.81 13.04 -8.11
N HIS A 181 -15.14 12.75 -6.99
CA HIS A 181 -14.13 13.64 -6.44
C HIS A 181 -12.95 13.84 -7.40
N TYR A 182 -12.44 12.77 -7.99
CA TYR A 182 -11.43 12.81 -9.04
C TYR A 182 -11.87 13.69 -10.22
N SER A 183 -13.08 13.45 -10.77
CA SER A 183 -13.57 14.22 -11.91
C SER A 183 -13.69 15.72 -11.61
N LYS A 184 -14.09 16.11 -10.39
CA LYS A 184 -14.14 17.53 -9.97
C LYS A 184 -12.77 18.16 -9.81
N ASN A 185 -11.74 17.36 -9.58
CA ASN A 185 -10.39 17.80 -9.25
C ASN A 185 -9.33 17.41 -10.29
N GLU A 186 -9.73 16.94 -11.49
CA GLU A 186 -8.80 16.47 -12.53
C GLU A 186 -7.74 17.52 -12.91
N GLU A 187 -8.09 18.81 -12.82
CA GLU A 187 -7.14 19.89 -13.07
C GLU A 187 -5.97 19.90 -12.07
N ASN A 188 -6.19 19.50 -10.82
CA ASN A 188 -5.10 19.33 -9.86
C ASN A 188 -4.16 18.20 -10.28
N PHE A 189 -4.73 17.07 -10.74
CA PHE A 189 -3.94 15.94 -11.26
C PHE A 189 -3.09 16.36 -12.46
N ARG A 190 -3.65 17.19 -13.34
CA ARG A 190 -2.95 17.76 -14.50
C ARG A 190 -1.79 18.66 -14.06
N GLN A 191 -2.05 19.63 -13.19
CA GLN A 191 -1.05 20.58 -12.70
C GLN A 191 0.08 19.91 -11.93
N LYS A 192 -0.24 18.87 -11.15
CA LYS A 192 0.72 18.10 -10.35
C LYS A 192 1.38 16.96 -11.11
N ARG A 193 1.07 16.80 -12.41
CA ARG A 193 1.57 15.73 -13.29
C ARG A 193 1.43 14.36 -12.64
N ALA A 194 0.23 14.07 -12.13
CA ALA A 194 -0.07 12.87 -11.37
C ALA A 194 0.36 11.56 -12.08
N THR A 195 0.55 10.50 -11.31
CA THR A 195 0.80 9.16 -11.85
C THR A 195 -0.53 8.49 -12.18
N ILE A 196 -0.90 8.46 -13.46
CA ILE A 196 -2.18 7.91 -13.92
C ILE A 196 -1.97 6.81 -14.96
N PHE A 197 -2.70 5.71 -14.83
CA PHE A 197 -2.74 4.61 -15.79
C PHE A 197 -4.16 4.33 -16.29
N THR A 198 -4.29 3.55 -17.36
CA THR A 198 -5.58 3.12 -17.93
C THR A 198 -5.50 1.69 -18.46
N ASP A 199 -6.65 1.03 -18.59
CA ASP A 199 -6.80 -0.34 -19.11
C ASP A 199 -5.80 -1.33 -18.47
N THR A 200 -5.75 -1.33 -17.14
CA THR A 200 -4.83 -2.15 -16.34
C THR A 200 -5.44 -2.40 -14.96
N GLU A 201 -4.70 -3.12 -14.13
CA GLU A 201 -4.92 -3.32 -12.69
C GLU A 201 -3.55 -3.29 -11.97
N GLU A 202 -3.54 -3.25 -10.64
CA GLU A 202 -2.32 -3.22 -9.83
C GLU A 202 -1.44 -4.46 -10.04
N GLY A 203 -2.06 -5.64 -10.15
CA GLY A 203 -1.35 -6.90 -10.39
C GLY A 203 -0.58 -6.87 -11.70
N GLU A 204 -1.22 -6.40 -12.78
CA GLU A 204 -0.56 -6.22 -14.07
C GLU A 204 0.57 -5.17 -13.98
N LEU A 205 0.33 -4.01 -13.36
CA LEU A 205 1.36 -2.97 -13.21
C LEU A 205 2.57 -3.46 -12.40
N PHE A 206 2.33 -4.18 -11.31
CA PHE A 206 3.37 -4.83 -10.51
C PHE A 206 4.14 -5.87 -11.33
N PHE A 207 3.44 -6.68 -12.13
CA PHE A 207 4.08 -7.64 -13.02
C PHE A 207 4.96 -6.95 -14.08
N LEU A 208 4.46 -5.87 -14.70
CA LEU A 208 5.23 -5.07 -15.65
C LEU A 208 6.46 -4.44 -15.00
N LEU A 209 6.37 -4.00 -13.75
CA LEU A 209 7.47 -3.47 -12.96
C LEU A 209 8.58 -4.52 -12.75
N ILE A 210 8.23 -5.69 -12.20
CA ILE A 210 9.23 -6.74 -11.88
C ILE A 210 9.86 -7.34 -13.15
N THR A 211 9.12 -7.41 -14.26
CA THR A 211 9.62 -7.89 -15.55
C THR A 211 10.32 -6.81 -16.37
N LYS A 212 10.36 -5.56 -15.89
CA LYS A 212 10.93 -4.40 -16.58
C LYS A 212 10.31 -4.16 -17.95
N SER A 213 9.02 -4.43 -18.09
CA SER A 213 8.26 -4.27 -19.33
C SER A 213 7.86 -2.81 -19.55
N TRP A 214 8.86 -1.92 -19.61
CA TRP A 214 8.66 -0.46 -19.57
C TRP A 214 7.82 0.08 -20.73
N ASP A 215 7.98 -0.47 -21.93
CA ASP A 215 7.19 -0.03 -23.10
C ASP A 215 5.69 -0.31 -22.90
N LYS A 216 5.36 -1.46 -22.30
CA LYS A 216 3.97 -1.81 -21.99
C LYS A 216 3.39 -0.95 -20.87
N MET A 217 4.19 -0.66 -19.84
CA MET A 217 3.78 0.22 -18.74
C MET A 217 3.58 1.66 -19.25
N ALA A 218 4.49 2.17 -20.08
CA ALA A 218 4.39 3.50 -20.69
C ALA A 218 3.18 3.62 -21.64
N ALA A 219 2.82 2.56 -22.35
CA ALA A 219 1.63 2.54 -23.20
C ALA A 219 0.32 2.69 -22.40
N LYS A 220 0.31 2.24 -21.14
CA LYS A 220 -0.82 2.38 -20.21
C LYS A 220 -0.81 3.70 -19.45
N PHE A 221 0.27 4.47 -19.50
CA PHE A 221 0.39 5.74 -18.79
C PHE A 221 -0.41 6.84 -19.47
N VAL A 222 -1.26 7.51 -18.68
CA VAL A 222 -2.10 8.63 -19.11
C VAL A 222 -1.35 9.94 -18.87
N ASP A 223 -0.93 10.57 -19.97
CA ASP A 223 -0.46 11.95 -19.93
C ASP A 223 -1.65 12.87 -20.16
N LEU A 224 -2.15 13.49 -19.08
CA LEU A 224 -3.29 14.41 -19.19
C LEU A 224 -3.00 15.57 -20.14
N SER A 225 -1.75 16.02 -20.28
CA SER A 225 -1.38 17.11 -21.20
C SER A 225 -1.47 16.73 -22.68
N ASN A 226 -1.57 15.43 -23.00
CA ASN A 226 -1.55 14.89 -24.36
C ASN A 226 -0.37 15.38 -25.22
N SER A 227 0.78 15.62 -24.59
CA SER A 227 1.97 16.17 -25.25
C SER A 227 3.12 15.17 -25.33
N MET A 228 3.16 14.17 -24.46
CA MET A 228 4.26 13.22 -24.36
C MET A 228 4.14 12.08 -25.37
N SER A 229 5.24 11.82 -26.07
CA SER A 229 5.48 10.59 -26.82
C SER A 229 5.61 9.37 -25.89
N LEU A 230 5.50 8.17 -26.45
CA LEU A 230 5.70 6.92 -25.70
C LEU A 230 7.08 6.86 -25.02
N GLN A 231 8.11 7.35 -25.71
CA GLN A 231 9.49 7.36 -25.20
C GLN A 231 9.63 8.31 -24.00
N GLU A 232 9.05 9.51 -24.07
CA GLU A 232 9.05 10.45 -22.94
C GLU A 232 8.28 9.90 -21.73
N LYS A 233 7.15 9.20 -21.96
CA LYS A 233 6.39 8.54 -20.88
C LYS A 233 7.24 7.47 -20.19
N LYS A 234 7.94 6.66 -20.97
CA LYS A 234 8.85 5.62 -20.47
C LYS A 234 9.98 6.22 -19.65
N GLU A 235 10.63 7.26 -20.15
CA GLU A 235 11.72 7.94 -19.45
C GLU A 235 11.25 8.54 -18.13
N LEU A 236 10.10 9.20 -18.13
CA LEU A 236 9.48 9.74 -16.91
C LEU A 236 9.20 8.64 -15.87
N LEU A 237 8.60 7.53 -16.28
CA LEU A 237 8.30 6.42 -15.38
C LEU A 237 9.58 5.81 -14.78
N ILE A 238 10.59 5.56 -15.60
CA ILE A 238 11.88 5.02 -15.13
C ILE A 238 12.54 6.00 -14.16
N GLN A 239 12.53 7.30 -14.48
CA GLN A 239 13.07 8.33 -13.58
C GLN A 239 12.37 8.28 -12.22
N ARG A 240 11.02 8.27 -12.21
CA ARG A 240 10.21 8.19 -10.98
C ARG A 240 10.43 6.92 -10.17
N LEU A 241 10.64 5.78 -10.83
CA LEU A 241 10.88 4.48 -10.20
C LEU A 241 12.30 4.35 -9.64
N SER A 242 13.29 4.92 -10.33
CA SER A 242 14.69 4.82 -9.94
C SER A 242 15.11 5.77 -8.82
N HIS A 243 14.33 6.84 -8.60
CA HIS A 243 14.67 7.87 -7.64
C HIS A 243 14.52 7.35 -6.21
N THR A 244 15.61 7.38 -5.44
CA THR A 244 15.65 7.00 -4.03
C THR A 244 15.78 8.23 -3.15
N VAL A 245 15.03 8.26 -2.04
CA VAL A 245 15.14 9.31 -1.03
C VAL A 245 15.98 8.76 0.12
N GLU A 246 17.04 9.49 0.51
CA GLU A 246 17.90 9.11 1.62
C GLU A 246 17.34 9.64 2.94
N VAL A 247 17.41 8.82 3.99
CA VAL A 247 17.20 9.29 5.36
C VAL A 247 18.43 10.08 5.76
N SER A 248 18.31 11.39 5.98
CA SER A 248 19.40 12.16 6.60
C SER A 248 19.68 11.55 7.97
N ALA A 249 20.89 11.03 8.15
CA ALA A 249 21.37 10.44 9.40
C ALA A 249 21.37 11.44 10.56
#